data_AF-A0A317SQH9-F1
#
_entry.id   AF-A0A317SQH9-F1
#
_cell.length_a   1.000
_cell.length_b   1.000
_cell.length_c   1.000
_cell.angle_alpha   90.00
_cell.angle_beta   90.00
_cell.angle_gamma   90.00
#
_symmetry.space_group_name_H-M   'P 1'
#
loop_
_entity.id
_entity.type
_entity.pdbx_description
1 polymer ?
#
loop_
_entity_poly.entity_id
_entity_poly.type
_entity_poly.pdbx_seq_one_letter_code
_entity_poly.pdbx_strand_id
1 'polypeptide(L)'
;PAAIQEIIVVSISDLHTIPLSDVHIPYGDVLIVAGDLSEGRPAQLMQRLSELLVLPHTIKVVIGGNHDRALDHKCDAPFREARESGIIYLEDESTHVTIAGRIFKVFGSPKSLATSTNTAFGYSEDDDFSLWDIIPAGVDILVTHGPPAGYLSDDKNGCDGLLNALWRVRPMLHVFGHVHASYGTTKLNYDDMQ
;
A
#
# COMPACT_ATOMS: atom_id res chain seq x y z
N PRO A 1 35.96 3.14 3.90
CA PRO A 1 34.52 2.94 4.20
C PRO A 1 33.73 2.90 2.89
N ALA A 2 33.02 1.80 2.60
CA ALA A 2 32.09 1.79 1.48
C ALA A 2 31.05 2.90 1.72
N ALA A 3 30.79 3.73 0.70
CA ALA A 3 29.73 4.72 0.80
C ALA A 3 28.42 3.99 1.12
N ILE A 4 27.66 4.50 2.10
CA ILE A 4 26.33 3.96 2.39
C ILE A 4 25.49 4.16 1.14
N GLN A 5 25.09 3.09 0.49
CA GLN A 5 24.18 3.15 -0.64
C GLN A 5 22.79 3.56 -0.13
N GLU A 6 22.33 4.72 -0.58
CA GLU A 6 20.96 5.16 -0.38
C GLU A 6 20.01 4.22 -1.13
N ILE A 7 18.84 3.94 -0.54
CA ILE A 7 17.79 3.13 -1.16
C ILE A 7 16.61 4.07 -1.41
N ILE A 8 16.20 4.16 -2.67
CA ILE A 8 15.14 5.06 -3.13
C ILE A 8 13.84 4.27 -3.23
N VAL A 9 12.85 4.68 -2.44
CA VAL A 9 11.48 4.17 -2.51
C VAL A 9 10.62 5.17 -3.26
N VAL A 10 9.99 4.72 -4.34
CA VAL A 10 9.01 5.47 -5.12
C VAL A 10 7.63 4.93 -4.77
N SER A 11 6.69 5.80 -4.44
CA SER A 11 5.33 5.41 -4.07
C SER A 11 4.29 6.13 -4.92
N ILE A 12 3.29 5.39 -5.38
CA ILE A 12 2.10 5.90 -6.06
C ILE A 12 0.85 5.21 -5.49
N SER A 13 -0.32 5.79 -5.73
CA SER A 13 -1.62 5.24 -5.34
C SER A 13 -2.70 5.84 -6.23
N ASP A 14 -3.92 5.29 -6.20
CA ASP A 14 -5.12 5.94 -6.71
C ASP A 14 -5.00 6.31 -8.20
N LEU A 15 -4.54 5.35 -8.99
CA LEU A 15 -4.46 5.53 -10.44
C LEU A 15 -5.85 5.59 -11.06
N HIS A 16 -6.83 4.84 -10.55
CA HIS A 16 -8.22 4.88 -11.03
C HIS A 16 -8.29 4.75 -12.56
N THR A 17 -8.68 5.83 -13.25
CA THR A 17 -8.73 5.93 -14.72
C THR A 17 -7.49 6.56 -15.35
N ILE A 18 -6.57 7.12 -14.57
CA ILE A 18 -5.36 7.84 -15.01
C ILE A 18 -4.36 6.86 -15.66
N PRO A 19 -4.06 6.97 -16.97
CA PRO A 19 -3.05 6.17 -17.65
C PRO A 19 -1.67 6.24 -16.96
N LEU A 20 -0.95 5.13 -16.88
CA LEU A 20 0.35 5.10 -16.19
C LEU A 20 1.39 5.91 -16.98
N SER A 21 1.20 5.99 -18.30
CA SER A 21 1.96 6.86 -19.20
C SER A 21 1.89 8.34 -18.84
N ASP A 22 0.83 8.76 -18.15
CA ASP A 22 0.58 10.16 -17.80
C ASP A 22 1.11 10.47 -16.38
N VAL A 23 1.57 9.45 -15.66
CA VAL A 23 2.16 9.57 -14.33
C VAL A 23 3.68 9.62 -14.46
N HIS A 24 4.30 10.68 -13.93
CA HIS A 24 5.74 10.72 -13.80
C HIS A 24 6.20 9.78 -12.68
N ILE A 25 6.80 8.66 -13.05
CA ILE A 25 7.40 7.71 -12.10
C ILE A 25 8.92 7.83 -12.22
N PRO A 26 9.59 8.45 -11.23
CA PRO A 26 11.04 8.57 -11.25
C PRO A 26 11.70 7.19 -11.08
N TYR A 27 13.01 7.13 -11.34
CA TYR A 27 13.79 5.93 -11.05
C TYR A 27 13.90 5.72 -9.53
N GLY A 28 13.80 4.47 -9.09
CA GLY A 28 14.08 4.06 -7.71
C GLY A 28 14.33 2.57 -7.61
N ASP A 29 14.74 2.12 -6.43
CA ASP A 29 15.04 0.71 -6.18
C ASP A 29 13.76 -0.09 -5.89
N VAL A 30 12.83 0.52 -5.15
CA VAL A 30 11.51 -0.04 -4.80
C VAL A 30 10.41 0.85 -5.38
N LEU A 31 9.45 0.24 -6.07
CA LEU A 31 8.15 0.86 -6.35
C LEU A 31 7.09 0.28 -5.41
N ILE A 32 6.33 1.15 -4.76
CA ILE A 32 5.16 0.80 -3.94
C ILE A 32 3.90 1.37 -4.60
N VAL A 33 2.89 0.54 -4.80
CA VAL A 33 1.56 0.96 -5.29
C VAL A 33 0.53 0.68 -4.21
N ALA A 34 -0.03 1.74 -3.61
CA ALA A 34 -0.91 1.66 -2.43
C ALA A 34 -2.40 1.55 -2.76
N GLY A 35 -2.74 0.78 -3.79
CA GLY A 35 -4.12 0.48 -4.17
C GLY A 35 -4.72 1.38 -5.25
N ASP A 36 -5.95 1.06 -5.60
CA ASP A 36 -6.76 1.69 -6.65
C ASP A 36 -6.03 1.81 -7.98
N LEU A 37 -5.52 0.67 -8.45
CA LEU A 37 -4.89 0.56 -9.77
C LEU A 37 -5.91 0.68 -10.91
N SER A 38 -7.16 0.31 -10.63
CA SER A 38 -8.24 0.19 -11.61
C SER A 38 -9.59 0.61 -11.04
N GLU A 39 -10.59 0.75 -11.91
CA GLU A 39 -12.01 0.92 -11.53
C GLU A 39 -12.72 -0.44 -11.39
N GLY A 40 -11.99 -1.47 -10.95
CA GLY A 40 -12.54 -2.82 -10.73
C GLY A 40 -12.72 -3.66 -11.99
N ARG A 41 -12.22 -3.19 -13.15
CA ARG A 41 -12.27 -3.90 -14.42
C ARG A 41 -11.04 -4.80 -14.58
N PRO A 42 -11.17 -6.14 -14.75
CA PRO A 42 -10.03 -7.05 -14.88
C PRO A 42 -9.06 -6.68 -16.00
N ALA A 43 -9.57 -6.26 -17.16
CA ALA A 43 -8.72 -5.86 -18.29
C ALA A 43 -7.87 -4.62 -17.98
N GLN A 44 -8.45 -3.64 -17.27
CA GLN A 44 -7.73 -2.44 -16.86
C GLN A 44 -6.65 -2.79 -15.82
N LEU A 45 -6.99 -3.62 -14.83
CA LEU A 45 -6.04 -4.10 -13.84
C LEU A 45 -4.88 -4.88 -14.48
N MET A 46 -5.16 -5.81 -15.39
CA MET A 46 -4.12 -6.56 -16.11
C MET A 46 -3.20 -5.65 -16.93
N GLN A 47 -3.78 -4.66 -17.63
CA GLN A 47 -3.01 -3.65 -18.34
C GLN A 47 -2.08 -2.90 -17.37
N ARG A 48 -2.59 -2.42 -16.24
CA ARG A 48 -1.80 -1.72 -15.21
C ARG A 48 -0.65 -2.56 -14.69
N LEU A 49 -0.90 -3.82 -14.36
CA LEU A 49 0.12 -4.72 -13.87
C LEU A 49 1.23 -4.94 -14.93
N SER A 50 0.86 -5.10 -16.20
CA SER A 50 1.84 -5.21 -17.29
C SER A 50 2.67 -3.93 -17.49
N GLU A 51 2.05 -2.75 -17.35
CA GLU A 51 2.72 -1.45 -17.42
C GLU A 51 3.70 -1.28 -16.23
N LEU A 52 3.30 -1.69 -15.02
CA LEU A 52 4.15 -1.66 -13.83
C LEU A 52 5.34 -2.62 -13.94
N LEU A 53 5.13 -3.78 -14.56
CA LEU A 53 6.15 -4.82 -14.69
C LEU A 53 7.37 -4.34 -15.49
N VAL A 54 7.14 -3.56 -16.54
CA VAL A 54 8.21 -3.04 -17.42
C VAL A 54 8.97 -1.85 -16.84
N LEU A 55 8.53 -1.30 -15.70
CA LEU A 55 9.25 -0.22 -15.02
C LEU A 55 10.62 -0.72 -14.50
N PRO A 56 11.64 0.16 -14.46
CA PRO A 56 13.02 -0.24 -14.18
C PRO A 56 13.32 -0.55 -12.70
N HIS A 57 12.33 -0.40 -11.81
CA HIS A 57 12.47 -0.66 -10.38
C HIS A 57 12.83 -2.13 -10.13
N THR A 58 13.77 -2.38 -9.22
CA THR A 58 14.22 -3.74 -8.89
C THR A 58 13.10 -4.53 -8.22
N ILE A 59 12.40 -3.89 -7.28
CA ILE A 59 11.29 -4.47 -6.55
C ILE A 59 10.03 -3.66 -6.83
N LYS A 60 8.90 -4.35 -7.05
CA LYS A 60 7.56 -3.76 -7.11
C LYS A 60 6.69 -4.41 -6.05
N VAL A 61 6.20 -3.62 -5.09
CA VAL A 61 5.20 -4.03 -4.10
C VAL A 61 3.87 -3.37 -4.45
N VAL A 62 2.81 -4.16 -4.49
CA VAL A 62 1.47 -3.69 -4.85
C VAL A 62 0.48 -4.19 -3.81
N ILE A 63 -0.49 -3.36 -3.44
CA ILE A 63 -1.70 -3.77 -2.73
C ILE A 63 -2.91 -3.35 -3.57
N GLY A 64 -4.08 -3.93 -3.30
CA GLY A 64 -5.35 -3.44 -3.85
C GLY A 64 -5.87 -2.22 -3.11
N GLY A 65 -6.93 -1.61 -3.65
CA GLY A 65 -7.73 -0.59 -2.97
C GLY A 65 -9.24 -0.80 -3.15
N ASN A 66 -10.06 0.13 -2.67
CA ASN A 66 -11.51 -0.05 -2.62
C ASN A 66 -12.20 -0.11 -4.00
N HIS A 67 -11.53 0.35 -5.06
CA HIS A 67 -11.97 0.23 -6.45
C HIS A 67 -11.48 -1.06 -7.13
N ASP A 68 -10.47 -1.74 -6.59
CA ASP A 68 -9.87 -2.94 -7.22
C ASP A 68 -10.68 -4.22 -6.96
N ARG A 69 -11.99 -4.21 -7.26
CA ARG A 69 -12.89 -5.36 -7.10
C ARG A 69 -12.47 -6.63 -7.85
N ALA A 70 -11.64 -6.47 -8.87
CA ALA A 70 -11.06 -7.59 -9.61
C ALA A 70 -9.96 -8.32 -8.82
N LEU A 71 -9.45 -7.73 -7.73
CA LEU A 71 -8.51 -8.32 -6.78
C LEU A 71 -9.21 -8.94 -5.56
N ASP A 72 -10.42 -8.49 -5.22
CA ASP A 72 -11.22 -9.06 -4.13
C ASP A 72 -11.50 -10.55 -4.41
N HIS A 73 -11.47 -11.40 -3.36
CA HIS A 73 -11.25 -12.86 -3.31
C HIS A 73 -12.19 -13.76 -4.16
N LYS A 74 -12.98 -13.19 -5.06
CA LYS A 74 -13.89 -13.83 -6.00
C LYS A 74 -13.33 -13.93 -7.44
N CYS A 75 -12.09 -13.49 -7.70
CA CYS A 75 -11.47 -13.48 -9.04
C CYS A 75 -10.00 -13.99 -9.03
N ASP A 76 -9.82 -15.32 -8.95
CA ASP A 76 -8.49 -15.99 -8.84
C ASP A 76 -7.55 -15.88 -10.06
N ALA A 77 -8.06 -15.58 -11.26
CA ALA A 77 -7.31 -15.85 -12.51
C ALA A 77 -6.20 -14.84 -12.88
N PRO A 78 -6.38 -13.50 -12.75
CA PRO A 78 -5.37 -12.51 -13.18
C PRO A 78 -4.13 -12.47 -12.28
N PHE A 79 -4.22 -13.09 -11.10
CA PHE A 79 -3.34 -12.85 -9.97
C PHE A 79 -2.14 -13.82 -9.90
N ARG A 80 -2.30 -15.05 -10.40
CA ARG A 80 -1.21 -16.03 -10.45
C ARG A 80 -0.11 -15.61 -11.43
N GLU A 81 -0.47 -15.06 -12.60
CA GLU A 81 0.50 -14.62 -13.62
C GLU A 81 1.32 -13.39 -13.19
N ALA A 82 0.73 -12.43 -12.46
CA ALA A 82 1.47 -11.25 -11.97
C ALA A 82 2.46 -11.60 -10.85
N ARG A 83 2.08 -12.50 -9.93
CA ARG A 83 2.97 -13.06 -8.91
C ARG A 83 4.14 -13.85 -9.51
N GLU A 84 3.92 -14.53 -10.63
CA GLU A 84 4.93 -15.35 -11.31
C GLU A 84 5.94 -14.52 -12.13
N SER A 85 5.71 -13.22 -12.33
CA SER A 85 6.49 -12.39 -13.27
C SER A 85 7.33 -11.26 -12.65
N GLY A 86 7.24 -10.97 -11.35
CA GLY A 86 8.14 -10.03 -10.66
C GLY A 86 7.47 -8.87 -9.90
N ILE A 87 6.15 -8.92 -9.74
CA ILE A 87 5.40 -8.04 -8.82
C ILE A 87 5.07 -8.81 -7.54
N ILE A 88 5.34 -8.20 -6.39
CA ILE A 88 4.97 -8.73 -5.08
C ILE A 88 3.66 -8.07 -4.67
N TYR A 89 2.55 -8.78 -4.83
CA TYR A 89 1.29 -8.32 -4.23
C TYR A 89 1.17 -8.80 -2.79
N LEU A 90 0.67 -7.92 -1.92
CA LEU A 90 0.42 -8.20 -0.52
C LEU A 90 -1.05 -7.93 -0.18
N GLU A 91 -1.64 -8.86 0.56
CA GLU A 91 -2.97 -8.72 1.14
C GLU A 91 -2.98 -9.34 2.53
N ASP A 92 -2.92 -8.47 3.54
CA ASP A 92 -2.81 -8.84 4.95
C ASP A 92 -1.61 -9.75 5.26
N GLU A 93 -0.53 -9.59 4.49
CA GLU A 93 0.65 -10.43 4.59
C GLU A 93 1.94 -9.60 4.56
N SER A 94 3.04 -10.25 4.97
CA SER A 94 4.38 -9.66 4.93
C SER A 94 5.27 -10.36 3.92
N THR A 95 6.19 -9.60 3.36
CA THR A 95 7.31 -10.11 2.59
C THR A 95 8.62 -9.49 3.07
N HIS A 96 9.73 -10.13 2.72
CA HIS A 96 11.06 -9.55 2.88
C HIS A 96 11.61 -9.17 1.51
N VAL A 97 12.06 -7.94 1.37
CA VAL A 97 12.72 -7.45 0.16
C VAL A 97 14.18 -7.20 0.45
N THR A 98 15.07 -7.58 -0.47
CA THR A 98 16.52 -7.39 -0.32
C THR A 98 17.02 -6.44 -1.40
N ILE A 99 17.63 -5.33 -1.00
CA ILE A 99 18.22 -4.34 -1.90
C ILE A 99 19.58 -3.96 -1.38
N ALA A 100 20.60 -4.04 -2.24
CA ALA A 100 21.99 -3.76 -1.88
C ALA A 100 22.46 -4.54 -0.62
N GLY A 101 21.97 -5.78 -0.43
CA GLY A 101 22.30 -6.61 0.74
C GLY A 101 21.59 -6.24 2.04
N ARG A 102 20.71 -5.23 2.04
CA ARG A 102 19.86 -4.85 3.18
C ARG A 102 18.49 -5.51 3.03
N ILE A 103 17.97 -6.08 4.12
CA ILE A 103 16.67 -6.75 4.16
C ILE A 103 15.68 -5.81 4.83
N PHE A 104 14.50 -5.64 4.21
CA PHE A 104 13.38 -4.88 4.77
C PHE A 104 12.15 -5.76 4.83
N LYS A 105 11.41 -5.68 5.93
CA LYS A 105 10.10 -6.30 6.07
C LYS A 105 9.02 -5.33 5.63
N VAL A 106 8.25 -5.71 4.63
CA VAL A 106 7.13 -4.95 4.10
C VAL A 106 5.84 -5.68 4.45
N PHE A 107 4.89 -4.98 5.08
CA PHE A 107 3.53 -5.46 5.30
C PHE A 107 2.57 -4.68 4.42
N GLY A 108 1.62 -5.36 3.78
CA GLY A 108 0.63 -4.73 2.90
C GLY A 108 -0.80 -5.16 3.22
N SER A 109 -1.74 -4.21 3.22
CA SER A 109 -3.17 -4.49 3.37
C SER A 109 -4.01 -3.56 2.47
N PRO A 110 -4.94 -4.11 1.65
CA PRO A 110 -5.78 -3.29 0.76
C PRO A 110 -6.94 -2.60 1.48
N LYS A 111 -7.07 -2.79 2.80
CA LYS A 111 -8.23 -2.38 3.57
C LYS A 111 -8.37 -0.85 3.67
N SER A 112 -9.61 -0.38 3.63
CA SER A 112 -10.00 1.00 3.90
C SER A 112 -11.38 1.07 4.59
N LEU A 113 -11.63 2.15 5.33
CA LEU A 113 -12.94 2.39 5.93
C LEU A 113 -13.99 2.57 4.84
N ALA A 114 -15.04 1.76 4.92
CA ALA A 114 -16.08 1.72 3.90
C ALA A 114 -17.31 2.50 4.34
N THR A 115 -17.69 3.49 3.53
CA THR A 115 -18.99 4.17 3.66
C THR A 115 -20.10 3.50 2.86
N SER A 116 -19.79 2.41 2.15
CA SER A 116 -20.76 1.63 1.36
C SER A 116 -20.36 0.16 1.26
N THR A 117 -21.32 -0.74 1.04
CA THR A 117 -21.05 -2.17 0.82
C THR A 117 -20.60 -2.51 -0.61
N ASN A 118 -20.43 -1.49 -1.47
CA ASN A 118 -20.11 -1.68 -2.89
C ASN A 118 -18.62 -1.50 -3.21
N THR A 119 -17.79 -1.37 -2.16
CA THR A 119 -16.34 -1.24 -2.26
C THR A 119 -15.64 -2.56 -1.99
N ALA A 120 -14.54 -2.82 -2.68
CA ALA A 120 -13.64 -3.93 -2.36
C ALA A 120 -12.91 -3.66 -1.03
N PHE A 121 -12.52 -4.71 -0.31
CA PHE A 121 -11.67 -4.62 0.90
C PHE A 121 -12.17 -3.64 1.99
N GLY A 122 -13.45 -3.30 1.96
CA GLY A 122 -14.05 -2.34 2.87
C GLY A 122 -14.31 -2.94 4.24
N TYR A 123 -14.06 -2.17 5.30
CA TYR A 123 -14.42 -2.55 6.67
C TYR A 123 -15.07 -1.38 7.42
N SER A 124 -15.73 -1.71 8.53
CA SER A 124 -16.25 -0.74 9.50
C SER A 124 -15.30 -0.74 10.69
N GLU A 125 -15.11 0.39 11.38
CA GLU A 125 -14.32 0.36 12.62
C GLU A 125 -14.95 -0.60 13.63
N ASP A 126 -14.12 -1.49 14.16
CA ASP A 126 -14.48 -2.37 15.26
C ASP A 126 -14.18 -1.64 16.57
N ASP A 127 -15.06 -1.79 17.57
CA ASP A 127 -14.98 -1.09 18.86
C ASP A 127 -13.66 -1.36 19.63
N ASP A 128 -12.98 -2.49 19.35
CA ASP A 128 -11.74 -2.89 20.01
C ASP A 128 -10.47 -2.65 19.18
N PHE A 129 -10.60 -2.11 17.97
CA PHE A 129 -9.51 -1.83 17.03
C PHE A 129 -8.63 -3.05 16.65
N SER A 130 -9.07 -4.27 16.94
CA SER A 130 -8.26 -5.50 16.80
C SER A 130 -7.97 -5.89 15.35
N LEU A 131 -8.72 -5.34 14.38
CA LEU A 131 -8.51 -5.59 12.95
C LEU A 131 -7.05 -5.42 12.53
N TRP A 132 -6.34 -4.46 13.12
CA TRP A 132 -4.97 -4.11 12.78
C TRP A 132 -3.91 -4.85 13.60
N ASP A 133 -4.29 -5.77 14.49
CA ASP A 133 -3.37 -6.67 15.21
C ASP A 133 -2.65 -7.66 14.28
N ILE A 134 -3.18 -7.82 13.06
CA ILE A 134 -2.53 -8.58 11.98
C ILE A 134 -1.17 -8.01 11.57
N ILE A 135 -0.91 -6.72 11.81
CA ILE A 135 0.36 -6.08 11.46
C ILE A 135 1.44 -6.57 12.44
N PRO A 136 2.43 -7.36 11.98
CA PRO A 136 3.42 -7.94 12.87
C PRO A 136 4.44 -6.90 13.33
N ALA A 137 5.11 -7.17 14.44
CA ALA A 137 6.24 -6.37 14.89
C ALA A 137 7.40 -6.37 13.86
N GLY A 138 8.24 -5.33 13.92
CA GLY A 138 9.45 -5.19 13.11
C GLY A 138 9.19 -4.98 11.61
N VAL A 139 8.02 -4.45 11.25
CA VAL A 139 7.75 -4.00 9.88
C VAL A 139 8.52 -2.70 9.65
N ASP A 140 9.34 -2.67 8.60
CA ASP A 140 10.09 -1.48 8.21
C ASP A 140 9.22 -0.54 7.35
N ILE A 141 8.44 -1.12 6.44
CA ILE A 141 7.55 -0.40 5.53
C ILE A 141 6.13 -0.97 5.66
N LEU A 142 5.22 -0.12 6.12
CA LEU A 142 3.78 -0.42 6.15
C LEU A 142 3.13 0.14 4.88
N VAL A 143 2.29 -0.65 4.22
CA VAL A 143 1.50 -0.24 3.07
C VAL A 143 0.04 -0.54 3.36
N THR A 144 -0.80 0.49 3.41
CA THR A 144 -2.26 0.32 3.52
C THR A 144 -2.95 1.13 2.44
N HIS A 145 -4.16 0.76 2.04
CA HIS A 145 -4.89 1.63 1.11
C HIS A 145 -5.45 2.86 1.85
N GLY A 146 -6.21 2.63 2.93
CA GLY A 146 -6.73 3.71 3.77
C GLY A 146 -5.67 4.32 4.71
N PRO A 147 -5.82 5.61 5.08
CA PRO A 147 -4.91 6.31 5.99
C PRO A 147 -5.21 6.04 7.48
N PRO A 148 -4.23 6.24 8.37
CA PRO A 148 -4.47 6.33 9.81
C PRO A 148 -5.18 7.65 10.16
N ALA A 149 -5.91 7.69 11.27
CA ALA A 149 -6.54 8.92 11.74
C ALA A 149 -5.51 10.02 12.06
N GLY A 150 -5.82 11.27 11.69
CA GLY A 150 -5.01 12.45 12.02
C GLY A 150 -3.76 12.68 11.16
N TYR A 151 -3.41 11.76 10.25
CA TYR A 151 -2.25 11.92 9.36
C TYR A 151 -2.67 11.80 7.90
N LEU A 152 -2.76 12.95 7.23
CA LEU A 152 -3.13 13.04 5.81
C LEU A 152 -4.46 12.31 5.50
N SER A 153 -5.40 12.38 6.45
CA SER A 153 -6.74 11.80 6.35
C SER A 153 -7.81 12.88 6.47
N ASP A 154 -9.07 12.51 6.24
CA ASP A 154 -10.23 13.28 6.68
C ASP A 154 -10.94 12.56 7.84
N ASP A 155 -11.94 13.21 8.45
CA ASP A 155 -12.69 12.69 9.60
C ASP A 155 -13.50 11.41 9.31
N LYS A 156 -13.67 11.03 8.03
CA LYS A 156 -14.48 9.87 7.63
C LYS A 156 -13.63 8.66 7.25
N ASN A 157 -12.42 8.90 6.79
CA ASN A 157 -11.56 7.89 6.18
C ASN A 157 -10.31 7.58 7.00
N GLY A 158 -9.96 8.42 7.97
CA GLY A 158 -8.89 8.14 8.93
C GLY A 158 -9.32 7.06 9.94
N CYS A 159 -8.50 6.02 10.09
CA CYS A 159 -8.79 4.92 11.03
C CYS A 159 -8.00 5.05 12.34
N ASP A 160 -8.72 5.05 13.47
CA ASP A 160 -8.13 5.11 14.81
C ASP A 160 -7.39 3.81 15.15
N GLY A 161 -7.92 2.66 14.75
CA GLY A 161 -7.24 1.38 14.94
C GLY A 161 -5.91 1.27 14.19
N LEU A 162 -5.83 1.87 12.99
CA LEU A 162 -4.59 1.92 12.23
C LEU A 162 -3.59 2.89 12.86
N LEU A 163 -4.06 4.01 13.42
CA LEU A 163 -3.22 4.91 14.21
C LEU A 163 -2.64 4.18 15.44
N ASN A 164 -3.46 3.41 16.18
CA ASN A 164 -2.99 2.59 17.30
C ASN A 164 -1.94 1.56 16.86
N ALA A 165 -2.14 0.93 15.70
CA ALA A 165 -1.16 0.00 15.15
C ALA A 165 0.16 0.70 14.77
N LEU A 166 0.13 1.94 14.27
CA LEU A 166 1.36 2.71 14.02
C LEU A 166 2.16 2.95 15.30
N TRP A 167 1.49 3.31 16.40
CA TRP A 167 2.16 3.52 17.69
C TRP A 167 2.79 2.26 18.27
N ARG A 168 2.16 1.11 18.02
CA ARG A 168 2.64 -0.20 18.43
C ARG A 168 3.80 -0.69 17.56
N VAL A 169 3.67 -0.61 16.24
CA VAL A 169 4.59 -1.24 15.27
C VAL A 169 5.77 -0.33 14.94
N ARG A 170 5.53 0.98 14.89
CA ARG A 170 6.51 2.04 14.60
C ARG A 170 7.32 1.82 13.31
N PRO A 171 6.67 1.63 12.14
CA PRO A 171 7.38 1.47 10.88
C PRO A 171 8.19 2.73 10.54
N MET A 172 9.27 2.56 9.76
CA MET A 172 10.08 3.67 9.26
C MET A 172 9.36 4.48 8.18
N LEU A 173 8.50 3.82 7.40
CA LEU A 173 7.71 4.41 6.34
C LEU A 173 6.31 3.78 6.35
N HIS A 174 5.29 4.62 6.25
CA HIS A 174 3.91 4.20 5.98
C HIS A 174 3.45 4.84 4.69
N VAL A 175 3.10 4.03 3.69
CA VAL A 175 2.58 4.46 2.40
C VAL A 175 1.10 4.13 2.31
N PHE A 176 0.29 5.10 1.92
CA PHE A 176 -1.15 4.94 1.74
C PHE A 176 -1.72 5.94 0.72
N GLY A 177 -3.01 5.80 0.42
CA GLY A 177 -3.76 6.60 -0.55
C GLY A 177 -5.16 6.93 -0.06
N HIS A 178 -6.17 6.69 -0.92
CA HIS A 178 -7.61 6.81 -0.68
C HIS A 178 -8.14 8.24 -0.48
N VAL A 179 -7.50 9.06 0.36
CA VAL A 179 -7.92 10.45 0.62
C VAL A 179 -7.17 11.42 -0.28
N HIS A 180 -7.68 11.60 -1.51
CA HIS A 180 -7.00 12.35 -2.59
C HIS A 180 -6.71 13.81 -2.22
N ALA A 181 -7.59 14.45 -1.43
CA ALA A 181 -7.44 15.84 -1.00
C ALA A 181 -6.23 16.06 -0.07
N SER A 182 -5.70 14.99 0.53
CA SER A 182 -4.63 15.04 1.52
C SER A 182 -3.30 14.51 0.98
N TYR A 183 -3.13 14.44 -0.35
CA TYR A 183 -1.85 14.06 -0.96
C TYR A 183 -0.68 14.88 -0.39
N GLY A 184 0.35 14.18 0.08
CA GLY A 184 1.53 14.81 0.66
C GLY A 184 2.40 13.84 1.44
N THR A 185 3.29 14.40 2.26
CA THR A 185 4.12 13.64 3.19
C THR A 185 4.14 14.36 4.53
N THR A 186 4.26 13.59 5.62
CA THR A 186 4.42 14.14 6.97
C THR A 186 5.38 13.27 7.76
N LYS A 187 6.01 13.85 8.79
CA LYS A 187 6.87 13.12 9.72
C LYS A 187 6.07 12.80 10.97
N LEU A 188 5.96 11.51 11.25
CA LEU A 188 5.46 11.02 12.53
C LEU A 188 6.62 10.99 13.54
N ASN A 189 6.44 11.65 14.67
CA ASN A 189 7.37 11.54 15.80
C ASN A 189 6.70 10.68 16.86
N TYR A 190 7.31 9.55 17.18
CA TYR A 190 6.84 8.72 18.27
C TYR A 190 7.30 9.33 19.60
N ASP A 191 6.41 10.03 20.31
CA ASP A 191 6.64 10.50 21.67
C ASP A 191 5.94 9.60 22.70
N ASP A 192 6.23 9.85 23.99
CA ASP A 192 5.65 9.11 25.10
C ASP A 192 4.32 9.71 25.59
N MET A 193 3.68 10.62 24.83
CA MET A 193 2.58 11.47 25.32
C MET A 193 1.21 11.27 24.63
N GLN A 194 0.99 10.15 23.94
CA GLN A 194 -0.35 9.66 23.59
C GLN A 194 -0.74 8.45 24.43
#